data_AF-A0A2V7JX90-F1
#
_entry.id   AF-A0A2V7JX90-F1
#
_cell.length_a   1.000
_cell.length_b   1.000
_cell.length_c   1.000
_cell.angle_alpha   90.00
_cell.angle_beta   90.00
_cell.angle_gamma   90.00
#
_symmetry.space_group_name_H-M   'P 1'
#
loop_
_entity.id
_entity.type
_entity.pdbx_description
1 polymer ?
#
loop_
_entity_poly.entity_id
_entity_poly.type
_entity_poly.pdbx_seq_one_letter_code
_entity_poly.pdbx_strand_id
1 'polypeptide(L)'
;MPDPKPPRRPHQPLLDALGTLCTEGKQAADYLWQVPDDAAVRAKILTTLDQIAVESRKQGRREMPKIAEELKVIAQKTPSPQQVDLLVNGFDRLIQLWQAAKSGLL
;
A
#
# COMPACT_ATOMS: atom_id res chain seq x y z
N MET A 1 23.16 39.67 10.55
CA MET A 1 23.07 38.30 10.01
C MET A 1 22.12 37.52 10.89
N PRO A 2 20.91 37.14 10.44
CA PRO A 2 20.05 36.25 11.22
C PRO A 2 20.43 34.78 10.96
N ASP A 3 20.52 34.00 12.04
CA ASP A 3 20.84 32.58 12.03
C ASP A 3 19.92 31.76 11.09
N PRO A 4 20.45 30.75 10.37
CA PRO A 4 19.66 29.91 9.49
C PRO A 4 18.73 29.02 10.32
N LYS A 5 17.41 29.16 10.09
CA LYS A 5 16.38 28.29 10.66
C LYS A 5 16.71 26.81 10.35
N PRO A 6 16.65 25.90 11.34
CA PRO A 6 16.89 24.49 11.08
C PRO A 6 15.89 23.94 10.07
N PRO A 7 16.31 23.03 9.17
CA PRO A 7 15.43 22.47 8.15
C PRO A 7 14.25 21.77 8.83
N ARG A 8 13.03 22.14 8.41
CA ARG A 8 11.80 21.46 8.83
C ARG A 8 11.96 19.99 8.47
N ARG A 9 12.04 19.13 9.49
CA ARG A 9 12.01 17.67 9.29
C ARG A 9 10.70 17.35 8.56
N PRO A 10 10.72 16.58 7.46
CA PRO A 10 9.49 16.12 6.85
C PRO A 10 8.75 15.32 7.91
N HIS A 11 7.62 15.84 8.40
CA HIS A 11 6.74 15.08 9.26
C HIS A 11 6.24 13.92 8.41
N GLN A 12 6.76 12.71 8.66
CA GLN A 12 6.10 11.52 8.16
C GLN A 12 4.66 11.61 8.65
N PRO A 13 3.66 11.60 7.75
CA PRO A 13 2.27 11.66 8.17
C PRO A 13 2.06 10.52 9.16
N LEU A 14 1.47 10.83 10.33
CA LEU A 14 1.11 9.82 11.33
C LEU A 14 0.27 8.76 10.61
N LEU A 15 0.88 7.61 10.34
CA LEU A 15 0.23 6.51 9.66
C LEU A 15 -0.86 5.97 10.59
N ASP A 16 -2.11 6.02 10.15
CA ASP A 16 -3.16 5.24 10.80
C ASP A 16 -3.07 3.78 10.34
N ALA A 17 -3.89 2.90 10.93
CA ALA A 17 -3.85 1.47 10.62
C ALA A 17 -3.91 1.19 9.11
N LEU A 18 -4.75 1.92 8.37
CA LEU A 18 -4.87 1.77 6.92
C LEU A 18 -3.60 2.22 6.17
N GLY A 19 -3.01 3.36 6.55
CA GLY A 19 -1.75 3.84 5.97
C GLY A 19 -0.58 2.88 6.23
N THR A 20 -0.52 2.31 7.42
CA THR A 20 0.47 1.27 7.78
C THR A 20 0.32 0.04 6.89
N LEU A 21 -0.90 -0.49 6.76
CA LEU A 21 -1.16 -1.66 5.91
C LEU A 21 -0.79 -1.43 4.45
N CYS A 22 -1.13 -0.26 3.88
CA CYS A 22 -0.76 0.08 2.51
C CYS A 22 0.77 0.12 2.33
N THR A 23 1.49 0.68 3.30
CA THR A 23 2.95 0.83 3.25
C THR A 23 3.66 -0.52 3.43
N GLU A 24 3.22 -1.33 4.38
CA GLU A 24 3.77 -2.67 4.61
C GLU A 24 3.50 -3.60 3.43
N GLY A 25 2.30 -3.53 2.85
CA GLY A 25 1.95 -4.28 1.65
C GLY A 25 2.80 -3.88 0.44
N LYS A 26 3.07 -2.58 0.28
CA LYS A 26 4.00 -2.07 -0.73
C LYS A 26 5.40 -2.64 -0.56
N GLN A 27 5.95 -2.58 0.65
CA GLN A 27 7.28 -3.14 0.95
C GLN A 27 7.35 -4.65 0.67
N ALA A 28 6.30 -5.40 0.98
CA ALA A 28 6.21 -6.82 0.65
C ALA A 28 6.17 -7.06 -0.87
N ALA A 29 5.44 -6.22 -1.63
CA ALA A 29 5.42 -6.30 -3.09
C ALA A 29 6.79 -5.92 -3.71
N ASP A 30 7.46 -4.90 -3.17
CA ASP A 30 8.82 -4.51 -3.59
C ASP A 30 9.85 -5.61 -3.24
N TYR A 31 9.65 -6.37 -2.16
CA TYR A 31 10.49 -7.54 -1.87
C TYR A 31 10.29 -8.66 -2.91
N LEU A 32 9.05 -8.92 -3.33
CA LEU A 32 8.77 -9.92 -4.37
C LEU A 32 9.45 -9.61 -5.70
N TRP A 33 9.87 -8.37 -5.95
CA TRP A 33 10.67 -8.05 -7.13
C TRP A 33 12.01 -8.77 -7.14
N GLN A 34 12.58 -9.02 -5.97
CA GLN A 34 13.81 -9.77 -5.80
C GLN A 34 13.55 -11.28 -5.75
N VAL A 35 12.42 -11.68 -5.16
CA VAL A 35 12.07 -13.09 -4.93
C VAL A 35 10.62 -13.37 -5.34
N PRO A 36 10.30 -13.44 -6.65
CA PRO A 36 8.92 -13.47 -7.12
C PRO A 36 8.15 -14.74 -6.69
N ASP A 37 8.85 -15.83 -6.46
CA ASP A 37 8.30 -17.14 -6.09
C ASP A 37 8.13 -17.34 -4.58
N ASP A 38 8.41 -16.33 -3.74
CA ASP A 38 8.24 -16.45 -2.30
C ASP A 38 6.75 -16.55 -1.92
N ALA A 39 6.31 -17.79 -1.71
CA ALA A 39 4.94 -18.11 -1.34
C ALA A 39 4.53 -17.53 0.03
N ALA A 40 5.46 -17.39 0.97
CA ALA A 40 5.17 -16.84 2.29
C ALA A 40 4.89 -15.34 2.20
N VAL A 41 5.67 -14.61 1.42
CA VAL A 41 5.44 -13.18 1.19
C VAL A 41 4.16 -12.96 0.39
N ARG A 42 3.86 -13.81 -0.60
CA ARG A 42 2.57 -13.75 -1.31
C ARG A 42 1.38 -13.97 -0.38
N ALA A 43 1.45 -14.94 0.52
CA ALA A 43 0.40 -15.17 1.52
C ALA A 43 0.24 -13.98 2.48
N LYS A 44 1.36 -13.34 2.86
CA LYS A 44 1.33 -12.10 3.65
C LYS A 44 0.63 -10.98 2.88
N ILE A 45 0.96 -10.77 1.61
CA ILE A 45 0.31 -9.76 0.75
C ILE A 45 -1.20 -9.99 0.68
N LEU A 46 -1.65 -11.24 0.47
CA LEU A 46 -3.08 -11.56 0.45
C LEU A 46 -3.78 -11.18 1.75
N THR A 47 -3.16 -11.52 2.88
CA THR A 47 -3.69 -11.17 4.21
C THR A 47 -3.74 -9.66 4.43
N THR A 48 -2.71 -8.93 4.01
CA THR A 48 -2.66 -7.46 4.07
C THR A 48 -3.76 -6.84 3.20
N LEU A 49 -3.99 -7.36 2.00
CA LEU A 49 -5.05 -6.87 1.10
C LEU A 49 -6.45 -7.07 1.70
N ASP A 50 -6.70 -8.20 2.37
CA ASP A 50 -7.96 -8.42 3.11
C ASP A 50 -8.14 -7.40 4.23
N GLN A 51 -7.09 -7.13 5.01
CA GLN A 51 -7.12 -6.13 6.08
C GLN A 51 -7.34 -4.71 5.52
N ILE A 52 -6.70 -4.36 4.41
CA ILE A 52 -6.92 -3.09 3.72
C ILE A 52 -8.37 -2.95 3.29
N ALA A 53 -8.97 -3.99 2.69
CA ALA A 53 -10.37 -3.97 2.28
C ALA A 53 -11.32 -3.75 3.46
N VAL A 54 -11.07 -4.40 4.60
CA VAL A 54 -11.87 -4.23 5.82
C VAL A 54 -11.71 -2.83 6.41
N GLU A 55 -10.48 -2.37 6.63
CA GLU A 55 -10.20 -1.06 7.24
C GLU A 55 -10.68 0.11 6.36
N SER A 56 -10.51 0.00 5.04
CA SER A 56 -11.00 1.03 4.12
C SER A 56 -12.53 1.11 4.08
N ARG A 57 -13.25 -0.02 4.17
CA ARG A 57 -14.72 -0.03 4.30
C ARG A 57 -15.18 0.65 5.60
N LYS A 58 -14.52 0.40 6.73
CA LYS A 58 -14.82 1.04 8.02
C LYS A 58 -14.69 2.56 7.93
N GLN A 59 -13.76 3.06 7.13
CA GLN A 59 -13.55 4.48 6.89
C GLN A 59 -14.43 5.06 5.75
N GLY A 60 -15.41 4.30 5.23
CA GLY A 60 -16.31 4.75 4.16
C GLY A 60 -15.67 4.83 2.77
N ARG A 61 -14.44 4.33 2.59
CA ARG A 61 -13.69 4.43 1.33
C ARG A 61 -14.10 3.29 0.41
N ARG A 62 -14.89 3.60 -0.63
CA ARG A 62 -15.49 2.58 -1.53
C ARG A 62 -14.55 2.08 -2.62
N GLU A 63 -13.54 2.85 -3.00
CA GLU A 63 -12.64 2.51 -4.11
C GLU A 63 -11.49 1.59 -3.66
N MET A 64 -10.87 1.87 -2.50
CA MET A 64 -9.76 1.08 -1.97
C MET A 64 -10.08 -0.43 -1.81
N PRO A 65 -11.27 -0.86 -1.33
CA PRO A 65 -11.60 -2.28 -1.26
C PRO A 65 -11.65 -2.94 -2.63
N LYS A 66 -12.07 -2.25 -3.68
CA LYS A 66 -12.14 -2.81 -5.04
C LYS A 66 -10.74 -3.09 -5.58
N ILE A 67 -9.84 -2.12 -5.40
CA ILE A 67 -8.42 -2.26 -5.77
C ILE A 67 -7.77 -3.40 -4.97
N ALA A 68 -8.07 -3.51 -3.68
CA ALA A 68 -7.54 -4.60 -2.86
C ALA A 68 -7.98 -5.99 -3.36
N GLU A 69 -9.25 -6.15 -3.77
CA GLU A 69 -9.72 -7.41 -4.37
C GLU A 69 -9.08 -7.69 -5.74
N GLU A 70 -8.92 -6.67 -6.59
CA GLU A 70 -8.20 -6.80 -7.87
C GLU A 70 -6.76 -7.28 -7.65
N LEU A 71 -6.05 -6.71 -6.68
CA LEU A 71 -4.68 -7.10 -6.35
C LEU A 71 -4.60 -8.51 -5.77
N LYS A 72 -5.62 -8.99 -5.05
CA LYS A 72 -5.67 -10.38 -4.56
C LYS A 72 -5.70 -11.35 -5.73
N VAL A 73 -6.51 -11.08 -6.75
CA VAL A 73 -6.56 -11.90 -7.96
C VAL A 73 -5.19 -11.95 -8.64
N ILE A 74 -4.45 -10.84 -8.66
CA ILE A 74 -3.09 -10.79 -9.23
C ILE A 74 -2.10 -11.60 -8.39
N ALA A 75 -2.13 -11.45 -7.06
CA ALA A 75 -1.22 -12.15 -6.15
C ALA A 75 -1.40 -13.69 -6.17
N GLN A 76 -2.61 -14.17 -6.50
CA GLN A 76 -2.94 -15.59 -6.64
C GLN A 76 -2.51 -16.22 -7.98
N LYS A 77 -2.17 -15.41 -8.99
CA LYS A 77 -1.71 -15.94 -10.28
C LYS A 77 -0.27 -16.46 -10.19
N THR A 78 0.13 -17.21 -11.23
CA THR A 78 1.48 -17.78 -11.36
C THR A 78 2.55 -16.69 -11.29
N PRO A 79 3.48 -16.74 -10.33
CA PRO A 79 4.49 -15.71 -10.15
C PRO A 79 5.20 -15.27 -11.43
N SER A 80 5.24 -13.97 -11.67
CA SER A 80 6.04 -13.38 -12.74
C SER A 80 6.41 -11.93 -12.40
N PRO A 81 7.51 -11.38 -12.96
CA PRO A 81 7.88 -9.98 -12.77
C PRO A 81 6.73 -9.02 -13.11
N GLN A 82 6.01 -9.29 -14.21
CA GLN A 82 4.85 -8.50 -14.62
C GLN A 82 3.74 -8.48 -13.56
N GLN A 83 3.50 -9.58 -12.85
CA GLN A 83 2.52 -9.60 -11.77
C GLN A 83 3.00 -8.85 -10.54
N VAL A 84 4.28 -8.95 -10.21
CA VAL A 84 4.87 -8.17 -9.12
C VAL A 84 4.77 -6.68 -9.43
N ASP A 85 5.04 -6.26 -10.66
CA ASP A 85 4.83 -4.89 -11.14
C ASP A 85 3.39 -4.39 -10.89
N LEU A 86 2.41 -5.21 -11.24
CA LEU A 86 1.01 -4.87 -11.01
C LEU A 86 0.68 -4.74 -9.52
N LEU A 87 1.25 -5.60 -8.66
CA LEU A 87 1.10 -5.50 -7.21
C LEU A 87 1.71 -4.20 -6.67
N VAL A 88 2.94 -3.90 -7.06
CA VAL A 88 3.70 -2.71 -6.68
C VAL A 88 2.95 -1.44 -7.07
N ASN A 89 2.48 -1.34 -8.31
CA ASN A 89 1.71 -0.20 -8.81
C ASN A 89 0.33 -0.09 -8.12
N GLY A 90 -0.31 -1.22 -7.85
CA GLY A 90 -1.59 -1.24 -7.13
C GLY A 90 -1.46 -0.75 -5.69
N PHE A 91 -0.40 -1.13 -4.99
CA PHE A 91 -0.11 -0.61 -3.65
C PHE A 91 0.21 0.89 -3.68
N ASP A 92 0.93 1.40 -4.68
CA ASP A 92 1.12 2.86 -4.83
C ASP A 92 -0.22 3.59 -4.96
N ARG A 93 -1.14 3.06 -5.76
CA ARG A 93 -2.49 3.63 -5.90
C ARG A 93 -3.26 3.61 -4.57
N LEU A 94 -3.16 2.53 -3.79
CA LEU A 94 -3.76 2.45 -2.45
C LEU A 94 -3.17 3.50 -1.50
N ILE A 95 -1.85 3.72 -1.53
CA ILE A 95 -1.19 4.77 -0.75
C ILE A 95 -1.67 6.16 -1.18
N GLN A 96 -1.72 6.44 -2.48
CA GLN A 96 -2.17 7.73 -3.02
C GLN A 96 -3.63 8.04 -2.62
N LEU A 97 -4.54 7.08 -2.77
CA LEU A 97 -5.92 7.22 -2.31
C LEU A 97 -5.99 7.46 -0.81
N TRP A 98 -5.12 6.80 -0.04
CA TRP A 98 -5.06 7.02 1.40
C TRP A 98 -4.57 8.42 1.78
N GLN A 99 -3.53 8.91 1.12
CA GLN A 99 -3.01 10.26 1.33
C GLN A 99 -4.04 11.33 0.95
N ALA A 100 -4.70 11.17 -0.21
CA ALA A 100 -5.72 12.11 -0.68
C ALA A 100 -6.90 12.22 0.30
N ALA A 101 -7.33 11.09 0.87
CA ALA A 101 -8.37 11.07 1.90
C ALA A 101 -7.92 11.73 3.21
N LYS A 102 -6.64 11.66 3.57
CA LYS A 102 -6.08 12.33 4.76
C LYS A 102 -5.94 13.84 4.58
N SER A 103 -5.61 14.30 3.37
CA SER A 103 -5.42 15.72 3.08
C SER A 103 -6.73 16.47 2.81
N GLY A 104 -7.88 15.79 2.81
CA GLY A 104 -9.18 16.39 2.50
C GLY A 104 -9.31 16.87 1.05
N LEU A 105 -8.52 16.29 0.13
CA LEU A 105 -8.52 16.65 -1.30
C LEU A 105 -9.50 15.80 -2.13
N LEU A 106 -10.38 15.04 -1.48
CA LEU A 106 -11.42 14.20 -2.08
C LEU A 106 -12.81 14.64 -1.61
#